data_AF-A0A7V4JHU4-F1
#
_entry.id   AF-A0A7V4JHU4-F1
#
_cell.length_a   1.000
_cell.length_b   1.000
_cell.length_c   1.000
_cell.angle_alpha   90.00
_cell.angle_beta   90.00
_cell.angle_gamma   90.00
#
_symmetry.space_group_name_H-M   'P 1'
#
loop_
_entity.id
_entity.type
_entity.pdbx_description
1 polymer ?
#
loop_
_entity_poly.entity_id
_entity_poly.type
_entity_poly.pdbx_seq_one_letter_code
_entity_poly.pdbx_strand_id
1 'polypeptide(L)'
;MKYWRVPLDLETIEVVRGRVVVIKERCKGCELCVRYCPRDVLRMSQSFNARGYYYPEAVDEQNCVNCHFCEVLCPDFAIFSVEA
;
A
#
# COMPACT_ATOMS: atom_id res chain seq x y z
N MET A 1 -1.10 1.70 13.70
CA MET A 1 -0.35 1.67 14.97
C MET A 1 -1.01 2.60 15.97
N LYS A 2 -1.26 2.14 17.20
CA LYS A 2 -1.80 3.00 18.28
C LYS A 2 -0.60 3.67 18.94
N TYR A 3 -0.40 4.97 18.73
CA TYR A 3 0.73 5.69 19.30
C TYR A 3 0.55 5.82 20.82
N TRP A 4 1.58 5.46 21.60
CA TRP A 4 1.59 5.61 23.07
C TRP A 4 1.73 7.08 23.51
N ARG A 5 2.32 7.93 22.64
CA ARG A 5 2.48 9.36 22.86
C ARG A 5 1.93 10.14 21.68
N VAL A 6 1.37 11.30 21.98
CA VAL A 6 0.94 12.28 20.98
C VAL A 6 2.17 13.06 20.51
N PRO A 7 2.45 13.13 19.20
CA PRO A 7 3.50 13.99 18.66
C PRO A 7 3.23 15.46 19.03
N LEU A 8 4.29 16.22 19.35
CA LEU A 8 4.18 17.64 19.73
C LEU A 8 3.66 18.53 18.59
N ASP A 9 3.87 18.08 17.35
CA ASP A 9 3.54 18.73 16.09
C ASP A 9 2.24 18.21 15.46
N LEU A 10 1.43 17.45 16.22
CA LEU A 10 0.22 16.81 15.68
C LEU A 10 -0.75 17.82 15.03
N GLU A 11 -0.86 19.04 15.58
CA GLU A 11 -1.74 20.09 15.07
C GLU A 11 -1.24 20.74 13.78
N THR A 12 0.06 20.61 13.49
CA THR A 12 0.74 21.28 12.37
C THR A 12 1.18 20.31 11.27
N ILE A 13 1.07 19.00 11.50
CA ILE A 13 1.55 18.00 10.54
C ILE A 13 0.61 17.91 9.34
N GLU A 14 1.15 18.10 8.14
CA GLU A 14 0.44 17.83 6.90
C GLU A 14 0.70 16.37 6.48
N VAL A 15 -0.36 15.58 6.45
CA VAL A 15 -0.28 14.18 6.04
C VAL A 15 -0.26 14.09 4.51
N VAL A 16 0.89 13.74 3.96
CA VAL A 16 1.07 13.46 2.52
C VAL A 16 0.08 12.38 2.08
N ARG A 17 -0.53 12.55 0.91
CA ARG A 17 -1.40 11.55 0.29
C ARG A 17 -0.67 10.85 -0.84
N GLY A 18 -1.04 9.59 -1.05
CA GLY A 18 -0.42 8.78 -2.09
C GLY A 18 -1.42 8.01 -2.92
N ARG A 19 -1.02 7.71 -4.15
CA ARG A 19 -1.71 6.82 -5.07
C ARG A 19 -0.87 5.58 -5.26
N VAL A 20 -1.47 4.39 -5.16
CA VAL A 20 -0.79 3.11 -5.30
C VAL A 20 -0.93 2.60 -6.72
N VAL A 21 0.19 2.17 -7.30
CA VAL A 21 0.27 1.59 -8.64
C VAL A 21 0.78 0.17 -8.53
N VAL A 22 0.08 -0.76 -9.19
CA VAL A 22 0.42 -2.19 -9.21
C VAL A 22 0.75 -2.61 -10.64
N ILE A 23 1.94 -3.15 -10.83
CA ILE A 23 2.38 -3.79 -12.07
C ILE A 23 1.93 -5.25 -12.01
N LYS A 24 0.72 -5.52 -12.49
CA LYS A 24 0.03 -6.82 -12.33
C LYS A 24 0.86 -7.98 -12.86
N GLU A 25 1.61 -7.78 -13.94
CA GLU A 25 2.41 -8.80 -14.62
C GLU A 25 3.61 -9.29 -13.77
N ARG A 26 4.10 -8.43 -12.86
CA ARG A 26 5.20 -8.75 -11.95
C ARG A 26 4.72 -9.40 -10.65
N CYS A 27 3.49 -9.09 -10.23
CA CYS A 27 2.94 -9.56 -8.97
C CYS A 27 2.81 -11.09 -8.92
N LYS A 28 3.24 -11.68 -7.78
CA LYS A 28 3.14 -13.12 -7.48
C LYS A 28 2.12 -13.45 -6.36
N GLY A 29 1.27 -12.49 -5.99
CA GLY A 29 0.19 -12.72 -5.02
C GLY A 29 0.61 -13.13 -3.61
N CYS A 30 1.79 -12.71 -3.14
CA CYS A 30 2.33 -13.10 -1.82
C CYS A 30 1.69 -12.38 -0.61
N GLU A 31 0.76 -11.45 -0.84
CA GLU A 31 -0.03 -10.72 0.16
C GLU A 31 0.74 -9.85 1.17
N LEU A 32 2.08 -9.76 1.08
CA LEU A 32 2.89 -8.99 2.03
C LEU A 32 2.47 -7.51 2.10
N CYS A 33 2.28 -6.87 0.94
CA CYS A 33 1.85 -5.46 0.89
C CYS A 33 0.47 -5.25 1.53
N VAL A 34 -0.46 -6.19 1.37
CA VAL A 34 -1.80 -6.14 1.98
C VAL A 34 -1.69 -6.29 3.49
N ARG A 35 -0.96 -7.31 3.96
CA ARG A 35 -0.83 -7.63 5.38
C ARG A 35 -0.16 -6.51 6.20
N TYR A 36 0.79 -5.81 5.60
CA TYR A 36 1.63 -4.85 6.31
C TYR A 36 1.32 -3.38 5.94
N CYS A 37 0.25 -3.12 5.18
CA CYS A 37 -0.18 -1.75 4.96
C CYS A 37 -0.64 -1.14 6.30
N PRO A 38 0.03 -0.10 6.85
CA PRO A 38 -0.30 0.43 8.17
C PRO A 38 -1.65 1.18 8.23
N ARG A 39 -2.25 1.42 7.05
CA ARG A 39 -3.52 2.11 6.83
C ARG A 39 -4.60 1.19 6.25
N ASP A 40 -4.30 -0.11 6.08
CA ASP A 40 -5.23 -1.10 5.55
C ASP A 40 -5.86 -0.75 4.18
N VAL A 41 -5.13 -0.01 3.34
CA VAL A 41 -5.59 0.53 2.04
C VAL A 41 -5.78 -0.55 0.97
N LEU A 42 -5.06 -1.66 1.09
CA LEU A 42 -4.96 -2.68 0.04
C LEU A 42 -5.84 -3.90 0.37
N ARG A 43 -6.42 -4.52 -0.65
CA ARG A 43 -7.08 -5.84 -0.57
C ARG A 43 -6.65 -6.70 -1.74
N MET A 44 -6.74 -8.02 -1.61
CA MET A 44 -6.51 -8.91 -2.74
C MET A 44 -7.68 -8.81 -3.72
N SER A 45 -7.36 -8.73 -5.02
CA SER A 45 -8.34 -8.73 -6.10
C SER A 45 -9.13 -10.04 -6.12
N GLN A 46 -10.31 -10.02 -6.74
CA GLN A 46 -11.06 -11.24 -7.10
C GLN A 46 -10.70 -11.77 -8.49
N SER A 47 -9.90 -11.01 -9.25
CA SER A 47 -9.45 -11.35 -10.60
C SER A 47 -7.98 -11.79 -10.59
N PHE A 48 -7.60 -12.58 -11.60
CA PHE A 48 -6.22 -13.04 -11.78
C PHE A 48 -5.48 -12.19 -12.82
N ASN A 49 -4.17 -12.05 -12.65
CA ASN A 49 -3.28 -11.58 -13.71
C ASN A 49 -3.03 -12.68 -14.76
N ALA A 50 -2.30 -12.36 -15.84
CA ALA A 50 -1.96 -13.31 -16.90
C ALA A 50 -1.16 -14.55 -16.43
N ARG A 51 -0.62 -14.53 -15.21
CA ARG A 51 0.14 -15.62 -14.59
C ARG A 51 -0.68 -16.42 -13.57
N GLY A 52 -1.97 -16.11 -13.39
CA GLY A 52 -2.87 -16.82 -12.49
C GLY A 52 -2.77 -16.39 -11.02
N TYR A 53 -2.17 -15.25 -10.70
CA TYR A 53 -2.11 -14.73 -9.32
C TYR A 53 -3.18 -13.67 -9.08
N TYR A 54 -3.83 -13.72 -7.93
CA TYR A 54 -4.54 -12.57 -7.37
C TYR A 54 -3.53 -11.48 -7.05
N TYR A 55 -3.84 -10.23 -7.39
CA TYR A 55 -2.96 -9.08 -7.21
C TYR A 55 -3.61 -8.09 -6.22
N PRO A 56 -2.84 -7.23 -5.53
CA PRO A 56 -3.43 -6.26 -4.63
C PRO A 56 -4.14 -5.13 -5.40
N GLU A 57 -5.26 -4.66 -4.87
CA GLU A 57 -6.00 -3.47 -5.33
C GLU A 57 -6.11 -2.46 -4.18
N ALA A 58 -5.96 -1.18 -4.50
CA ALA A 58 -6.16 -0.09 -3.54
C ALA A 58 -7.65 0.23 -3.45
N VAL A 59 -8.31 -0.21 -2.38
CA VAL A 59 -9.75 -0.03 -2.17
C VAL A 59 -10.09 1.22 -1.37
N ASP A 60 -9.09 1.78 -0.68
CA ASP A 60 -9.21 2.96 0.18
C ASP A 60 -8.04 3.92 -0.06
N GLU A 61 -7.81 4.26 -1.32
CA GLU A 61 -6.63 5.00 -1.77
C GLU A 61 -6.50 6.38 -1.10
N GLN A 62 -7.64 7.03 -0.77
CA GLN A 62 -7.68 8.28 0.00
C GLN A 62 -6.97 8.19 1.37
N ASN A 63 -6.84 6.99 1.95
CA ASN A 63 -6.18 6.77 3.23
C ASN A 63 -4.69 6.39 3.11
N CYS A 64 -4.16 6.29 1.89
CA CYS A 64 -2.74 6.10 1.64
C CYS A 64 -1.95 7.36 2.03
N VAL A 65 -0.89 7.17 2.81
CA VAL A 65 -0.02 8.24 3.32
C VAL A 65 1.35 8.27 2.64
N ASN A 66 1.45 7.70 1.44
CA ASN A 66 2.68 7.57 0.65
C ASN A 66 3.90 7.08 1.44
N CYS A 67 3.72 6.07 2.32
CA CYS A 67 4.79 5.59 3.21
C CYS A 67 5.81 4.65 2.55
N HIS A 68 5.60 4.26 1.29
CA HIS A 68 6.46 3.34 0.52
C HIS A 68 6.67 1.94 1.14
N PHE A 69 5.96 1.57 2.20
CA PHE A 69 6.08 0.23 2.81
C PHE A 69 5.76 -0.90 1.85
N CYS A 70 4.75 -0.72 0.99
CA CYS A 70 4.40 -1.72 -0.02
C CYS A 70 5.54 -1.96 -1.02
N GLU A 71 6.35 -0.95 -1.33
CA GLU A 71 7.52 -1.06 -2.21
C GLU A 71 8.62 -1.89 -1.56
N VAL A 72 9.01 -1.48 -0.36
CA VAL A 72 10.11 -2.10 0.39
C VAL A 72 9.82 -3.57 0.68
N LEU A 73 8.55 -3.90 0.93
CA LEU A 73 8.14 -5.27 1.22
C LEU A 73 7.94 -6.15 -0.02
N CYS A 74 7.85 -5.58 -1.22
CA CYS A 74 7.59 -6.35 -2.42
C CYS A 74 8.90 -6.93 -2.98
N PRO A 75 9.10 -8.26 -2.96
CA PRO A 75 10.34 -8.87 -3.46
C PRO A 75 10.52 -8.73 -4.97
N ASP A 76 9.42 -8.46 -5.70
CA ASP A 76 9.39 -8.38 -7.15
C ASP A 76 9.23 -6.93 -7.67
N PHE A 77 9.25 -5.94 -6.78
CA PHE A 77 9.02 -4.52 -7.11
C PHE A 77 7.80 -4.31 -8.02
N ALA A 78 6.71 -5.01 -7.70
CA ALA A 78 5.48 -5.07 -8.47
C ALA A 78 4.42 -4.04 -8.03
N ILE A 79 4.73 -3.23 -7.03
CA ILE A 79 3.82 -2.25 -6.44
C ILE A 79 4.63 -1.06 -5.95
N PHE A 80 4.12 0.15 -6.16
CA PHE A 80 4.70 1.39 -5.65
C PHE A 80 3.66 2.46 -5.36
N SER A 81 4.01 3.45 -4.52
CA SER A 81 3.19 4.63 -4.27
C SER A 81 3.84 5.88 -4.84
N VAL A 82 3.01 6.77 -5.38
CA VAL A 82 3.40 8.12 -5.81
C VAL A 82 2.60 9.13 -5.01
N GLU A 83 3.16 10.32 -4.82
CA GLU A 83 2.40 11.43 -4.24
C GLU A 83 1.18 11.76 -5.13
N ALA A 84 0.05 12.05 -4.48
CA ALA A 84 -1.25 12.26 -5.12
C ALA A 84 -1.67 13.73 -5.12
#